data_AF-A0A3D4DJH8-F1
#
_entry.id   AF-A0A3D4DJH8-F1
#
_cell.length_a   1.000
_cell.length_b   1.000
_cell.length_c   1.000
_cell.angle_alpha   90.00
_cell.angle_beta   90.00
_cell.angle_gamma   90.00
#
_symmetry.space_group_name_H-M   'P 1'
#
loop_
_entity.id
_entity.type
_entity.pdbx_description
1 polymer ?
#
loop_
_entity_poly.entity_id
_entity_poly.type
_entity_poly.pdbx_seq_one_letter_code
_entity_poly.pdbx_strand_id
1 'polypeptide(L)'
;MSIYKSKLNEVKIKNMLQEKYEIAVNKIEKIEKGTANIYIIFAEDEQKYILKEFDESRKEESIEKEIQIINFLRCRKISVPQYIKTKSNEFYIKYENEIIILQKFIDGYTIENNTGDHDKVIESATILGRIIKELQKYKKLDDENIIEKWFSKESLENKIIQMEDFKKSIKKDNKYKEVFLKDLENKIKISKKLKEQFDFSIISKMSIMNSHGDYSVQQLIYNNEKETSVIDFESAKRLPIMWEIIRSYTYIDKDVKNGEMNIDTFIEYVREVSKYVKLNEFDLKYCAYIYLIQIVGSLYGYKQYNENYEQTELLNFAIFRTNLCRYLYEHLDEIGTRLEKEVTEYMKKEKLDVLNERGEFTGIIETREECHKKGLWHRCVYAFVIDKDLNILLQKRSANKKLWPNLWDVTVGGHVDSGEFGRQALIRECKEELGIDICDKDIKYLVGSCSKTTKGKITNNQFNECYLITKNIDISKVKLQEEEVSEIKFFTKEEVLERINNNYDGLTDKTGPWNFLLKILEQR
;
A
#
# COMPACT_ATOMS: atom_id res chain seq x y z
N MET A 1 22.66 13.76 -13.33
CA MET A 1 23.88 14.14 -12.58
C MET A 1 24.99 13.25 -13.12
N SER A 2 26.15 13.82 -13.48
CA SER A 2 27.26 13.02 -14.01
C SER A 2 27.88 12.19 -12.90
N ILE A 3 28.05 10.88 -13.12
CA ILE A 3 28.78 10.00 -12.23
C ILE A 3 30.22 10.53 -12.11
N TYR A 4 30.68 10.80 -10.89
CA TYR A 4 32.03 11.29 -10.66
C TYR A 4 33.06 10.21 -11.00
N LYS A 5 34.29 10.62 -11.30
CA LYS A 5 35.36 9.67 -11.66
C LYS A 5 35.67 8.77 -10.46
N SER A 6 35.38 7.49 -10.60
CA SER A 6 35.67 6.46 -9.60
C SER A 6 37.15 6.43 -9.19
N LYS A 7 37.40 6.22 -7.90
CA LYS A 7 38.74 5.95 -7.35
C LYS A 7 39.07 4.46 -7.30
N LEU A 8 38.06 3.63 -7.51
CA LEU A 8 38.17 2.18 -7.63
C LEU A 8 38.55 1.75 -9.05
N ASN A 9 39.34 0.70 -9.12
CA ASN A 9 39.60 -0.07 -10.34
C ASN A 9 39.38 -1.56 -10.05
N GLU A 10 39.39 -2.40 -11.07
CA GLU A 10 39.08 -3.83 -10.92
C GLU A 10 39.96 -4.51 -9.85
N VAL A 11 41.28 -4.25 -9.86
CA VAL A 11 42.23 -4.82 -8.89
C VAL A 11 41.90 -4.38 -7.47
N LYS A 12 41.62 -3.08 -7.25
CA LYS A 12 41.24 -2.55 -5.95
C LYS A 12 39.95 -3.18 -5.44
N ILE A 13 38.93 -3.34 -6.30
CA ILE A 13 37.65 -3.94 -5.94
C ILE A 13 37.87 -5.41 -5.54
N LYS A 14 38.59 -6.20 -6.34
CA LYS A 14 38.88 -7.62 -6.03
C LYS A 14 39.59 -7.77 -4.68
N ASN A 15 40.64 -7.00 -4.44
CA ASN A 15 41.38 -7.03 -3.18
C ASN A 15 40.50 -6.64 -1.98
N MET A 16 39.70 -5.57 -2.13
CA MET A 16 38.80 -5.10 -1.08
C MET A 16 37.74 -6.14 -0.72
N LEU A 17 37.12 -6.76 -1.72
CA LEU A 17 36.09 -7.78 -1.52
C LEU A 17 36.66 -9.05 -0.88
N GLN A 18 37.85 -9.48 -1.29
CA GLN A 18 38.54 -10.60 -0.65
C GLN A 18 38.89 -10.28 0.82
N GLU A 19 39.48 -9.12 1.09
CA GLU A 19 39.98 -8.75 2.43
C GLU A 19 38.83 -8.48 3.42
N LYS A 20 37.81 -7.72 2.99
CA LYS A 20 36.75 -7.21 3.89
C LYS A 20 35.52 -8.11 3.93
N TYR A 21 35.26 -8.91 2.91
CA TYR A 21 34.04 -9.72 2.79
C TYR A 21 34.29 -11.22 2.54
N GLU A 22 35.54 -11.66 2.30
CA GLU A 22 35.87 -13.05 1.92
C GLU A 22 35.19 -13.49 0.62
N ILE A 23 34.96 -12.55 -0.29
CA ILE A 23 34.35 -12.82 -1.60
C ILE A 23 35.45 -12.84 -2.66
N ALA A 24 35.68 -14.02 -3.23
CA ALA A 24 36.52 -14.20 -4.42
C ALA A 24 35.74 -13.78 -5.68
N VAL A 25 36.33 -12.91 -6.50
CA VAL A 25 35.63 -12.25 -7.61
C VAL A 25 36.14 -12.74 -8.95
N ASN A 26 35.24 -13.34 -9.72
CA ASN A 26 35.50 -13.79 -11.09
C ASN A 26 35.47 -12.60 -12.07
N LYS A 27 34.37 -11.83 -12.08
CA LYS A 27 34.11 -10.77 -13.05
C LYS A 27 33.47 -9.55 -12.39
N ILE A 28 33.75 -8.36 -12.94
CA ILE A 28 33.14 -7.08 -12.52
C ILE A 28 32.57 -6.39 -13.77
N GLU A 29 31.36 -5.87 -13.67
CA GLU A 29 30.73 -5.04 -14.70
C GLU A 29 30.31 -3.69 -14.11
N LYS A 30 30.67 -2.58 -14.76
CA LYS A 30 30.25 -1.25 -14.31
C LYS A 30 28.90 -0.88 -14.94
N ILE A 31 28.01 -0.30 -14.14
CA ILE A 31 26.73 0.27 -14.60
C ILE A 31 26.87 1.80 -14.62
N GLU A 32 26.61 2.42 -15.77
CA GLU A 32 26.58 3.88 -15.94
C GLU A 32 25.18 4.46 -15.66
N LYS A 33 24.64 4.21 -14.46
CA LYS A 33 23.34 4.76 -14.03
C LYS A 33 23.38 5.18 -12.56
N GLY A 34 22.62 6.22 -12.21
CA GLY A 34 22.40 6.67 -10.83
C GLY A 34 23.31 7.83 -10.39
N THR A 35 23.37 8.04 -9.07
CA THR A 35 24.15 9.10 -8.39
C THR A 35 25.48 8.59 -7.81
N ALA A 36 25.73 7.28 -7.89
CA ALA A 36 26.91 6.61 -7.39
C ALA A 36 27.61 5.83 -8.51
N ASN A 37 28.88 5.49 -8.33
CA ASN A 37 29.53 4.49 -9.17
C ASN A 37 29.01 3.10 -8.76
N ILE A 38 28.37 2.38 -9.69
CA ILE A 38 27.74 1.08 -9.40
C ILE A 38 28.45 -0.03 -10.17
N TYR A 39 28.76 -1.13 -9.49
CA TYR A 39 29.43 -2.30 -10.05
C TYR A 39 28.64 -3.57 -9.73
N ILE A 40 28.36 -4.38 -10.75
CA ILE A 40 27.93 -5.77 -10.58
C ILE A 40 29.16 -6.61 -10.35
N ILE A 41 29.16 -7.37 -9.26
CA ILE A 41 30.22 -8.30 -8.89
C ILE A 41 29.70 -9.72 -9.12
N PHE A 42 30.44 -10.49 -9.92
CA PHE A 42 30.21 -11.92 -10.12
C PHE A 42 31.25 -12.68 -9.31
N ALA A 43 30.81 -13.32 -8.22
CA ALA A 43 31.67 -14.09 -7.34
C ALA A 43 31.92 -15.51 -7.89
N GLU A 44 32.97 -16.16 -7.40
CA GLU A 44 33.33 -17.53 -7.80
C GLU A 44 32.33 -18.58 -7.32
N ASP A 45 31.57 -18.30 -6.26
CA ASP A 45 30.51 -19.15 -5.70
C ASP A 45 29.15 -18.97 -6.41
N GLU A 46 29.18 -18.42 -7.63
CA GLU A 46 28.02 -18.10 -8.48
C GLU A 46 27.08 -17.03 -7.90
N GLN A 47 27.39 -16.43 -6.75
CA GLN A 47 26.62 -15.32 -6.20
C GLN A 47 26.92 -14.02 -6.97
N LYS A 48 25.92 -13.13 -6.99
CA LYS A 48 26.05 -11.78 -7.55
C LYS A 48 25.83 -10.72 -6.48
N TYR A 49 26.58 -9.64 -6.57
CA TYR A 49 26.47 -8.48 -5.67
C TYR A 49 26.42 -7.18 -6.45
N ILE A 50 25.90 -6.14 -5.80
CA ILE A 50 26.03 -4.76 -6.24
C ILE A 50 26.93 -4.04 -5.25
N LEU A 51 28.04 -3.49 -5.75
CA LEU A 51 28.90 -2.57 -5.02
C LEU A 51 28.55 -1.15 -5.46
N LYS A 52 28.26 -0.27 -4.50
CA LYS A 52 28.09 1.16 -4.76
C LYS A 52 29.21 1.94 -4.09
N GLU A 53 29.84 2.83 -4.84
CA GLU A 53 30.88 3.74 -4.41
C GLU A 53 30.29 5.17 -4.48
N PHE A 54 30.20 5.81 -3.31
CA PHE A 54 29.66 7.15 -3.14
C PHE A 54 30.78 8.16 -2.87
N ASP A 55 30.67 9.34 -3.47
CA ASP A 55 31.61 10.42 -3.23
C ASP A 55 31.47 11.03 -1.81
N GLU A 56 32.37 11.97 -1.51
CA GLU A 56 32.44 12.67 -0.23
C GLU A 56 31.20 13.51 0.12
N SER A 57 30.29 13.76 -0.83
CA SER A 57 29.02 14.45 -0.54
C SER A 57 28.04 13.56 0.22
N ARG A 58 28.21 12.22 0.14
CA ARG A 58 27.36 11.27 0.84
C ARG A 58 27.78 11.14 2.29
N LYS A 59 26.85 11.45 3.20
CA LYS A 59 27.05 11.36 4.65
C LYS A 59 26.79 9.95 5.18
N GLU A 60 27.59 9.53 6.16
CA GLU A 60 27.44 8.25 6.88
C GLU A 60 26.05 8.10 7.49
N GLU A 61 25.54 9.16 8.13
CA GLU A 61 24.20 9.19 8.73
C GLU A 61 23.09 8.85 7.72
N SER A 62 23.24 9.28 6.46
CA SER A 62 22.26 8.97 5.40
C SER A 62 22.29 7.49 5.03
N ILE A 63 23.48 6.89 4.93
CA ILE A 63 23.65 5.46 4.64
C ILE A 63 23.12 4.62 5.80
N GLU A 64 23.44 4.99 7.04
CA GLU A 64 22.94 4.30 8.22
C GLU A 64 21.41 4.39 8.35
N LYS A 65 20.82 5.56 8.05
CA LYS A 65 19.37 5.76 7.97
C LYS A 65 18.75 4.78 6.95
N GLU A 66 19.27 4.74 5.73
CA GLU A 66 18.79 3.87 4.66
C GLU A 66 18.86 2.38 5.05
N ILE A 67 20.01 1.93 5.56
CA ILE A 67 20.21 0.53 6.00
C ILE A 67 19.24 0.15 7.13
N GLN A 68 19.01 1.04 8.11
CA GLN A 68 18.08 0.79 9.20
C GLN A 68 16.65 0.61 8.69
N ILE A 69 16.22 1.45 7.74
CA ILE A 69 14.90 1.36 7.11
C ILE A 69 14.76 0.04 6.31
N ILE A 70 15.75 -0.29 5.50
CA ILE A 70 15.76 -1.53 4.71
C ILE A 70 15.70 -2.77 5.60
N ASN A 71 16.51 -2.84 6.66
CA ASN A 71 16.47 -3.95 7.61
C ASN A 71 15.10 -4.04 8.31
N PHE A 72 14.52 -2.91 8.68
CA PHE A 72 13.20 -2.84 9.31
C PHE A 72 12.09 -3.39 8.41
N LEU A 73 12.10 -3.02 7.12
CA LEU A 73 11.14 -3.47 6.11
C LEU A 73 11.32 -4.96 5.76
N ARG A 74 12.57 -5.42 5.65
CA ARG A 74 12.89 -6.82 5.40
C ARG A 74 12.35 -7.75 6.49
N CYS A 75 12.46 -7.36 7.77
CA CYS A 75 11.86 -8.10 8.89
C CYS A 75 10.32 -8.19 8.82
N ARG A 76 9.68 -7.38 7.97
CA ARG A 76 8.23 -7.34 7.72
C ARG A 76 7.83 -7.93 6.38
N LYS A 77 8.72 -8.73 5.77
CA LYS A 77 8.49 -9.42 4.49
C LYS A 77 8.17 -8.45 3.34
N ILE A 78 8.78 -7.27 3.32
CA ILE A 78 8.84 -6.43 2.12
C ILE A 78 10.10 -6.80 1.34
N SER A 79 9.97 -7.01 0.04
CA SER A 79 11.09 -7.27 -0.87
C SER A 79 11.91 -6.00 -1.06
N VAL A 80 13.07 -5.92 -0.41
CA VAL A 80 14.02 -4.79 -0.43
C VAL A 80 15.47 -5.31 -0.48
N PRO A 81 16.47 -4.47 -0.80
CA PRO A 81 17.87 -4.87 -0.80
C PRO A 81 18.34 -5.56 0.48
N GLN A 82 19.36 -6.41 0.34
CA GLN A 82 20.08 -7.00 1.47
C GLN A 82 21.52 -6.52 1.46
N TYR A 83 21.87 -5.61 2.38
CA TYR A 83 23.26 -5.21 2.58
C TYR A 83 24.08 -6.34 3.19
N ILE A 84 25.32 -6.46 2.72
CA ILE A 84 26.31 -7.39 3.22
C ILE A 84 27.21 -6.65 4.20
N LYS A 85 27.42 -7.27 5.37
CA LYS A 85 28.35 -6.75 6.36
C LYS A 85 29.76 -7.25 6.07
N THR A 86 30.75 -6.42 6.39
CA THR A 86 32.15 -6.84 6.40
C THR A 86 32.40 -7.88 7.50
N LYS A 87 33.57 -8.52 7.48
CA LYS A 87 34.05 -9.38 8.57
C LYS A 87 34.07 -8.69 9.94
N SER A 88 34.26 -7.38 9.96
CA SER A 88 34.23 -6.57 11.17
C SER A 88 32.81 -6.14 11.57
N ASN A 89 31.77 -6.71 10.94
CA ASN A 89 30.36 -6.44 11.21
C ASN A 89 29.90 -5.01 10.86
N GLU A 90 30.63 -4.33 9.96
CA GLU A 90 30.29 -3.00 9.45
C GLU A 90 29.50 -3.09 8.13
N PHE A 91 28.58 -2.16 7.89
CA PHE A 91 27.79 -2.15 6.65
C PHE A 91 28.45 -1.40 5.47
N TYR A 92 29.49 -0.63 5.74
CA TYR A 92 30.19 0.16 4.74
C TYR A 92 31.70 0.19 5.02
N ILE A 93 32.46 0.54 3.98
CA ILE A 93 33.91 0.75 4.05
C ILE A 93 34.18 2.22 3.74
N LYS A 94 35.07 2.84 4.51
CA LYS A 94 35.63 4.16 4.18
C LYS A 94 36.93 3.95 3.39
N TYR A 95 37.02 4.53 2.20
CA TYR A 95 38.20 4.46 1.35
C TYR A 95 38.45 5.81 0.68
N GLU A 96 39.58 6.46 0.95
CA GLU A 96 39.95 7.76 0.34
C GLU A 96 38.81 8.82 0.39
N ASN A 97 38.15 8.93 1.56
CA ASN A 97 36.98 9.78 1.85
C ASN A 97 35.67 9.41 1.11
N GLU A 98 35.64 8.25 0.46
CA GLU A 98 34.44 7.69 -0.16
C GLU A 98 33.83 6.60 0.72
N ILE A 99 32.53 6.41 0.54
CA ILE A 99 31.80 5.36 1.25
C ILE A 99 31.43 4.28 0.25
N ILE A 100 31.83 3.05 0.56
CA ILE A 100 31.57 1.89 -0.28
C ILE A 100 30.63 0.96 0.47
N ILE A 101 29.55 0.56 -0.18
CA ILE A 101 28.59 -0.41 0.33
C ILE A 101 28.50 -1.61 -0.59
N LEU A 102 28.17 -2.76 0.00
CA LEU A 102 27.91 -4.00 -0.74
C LEU A 102 26.51 -4.51 -0.40
N GLN A 103 25.77 -4.90 -1.42
CA GLN A 103 24.46 -5.54 -1.26
C GLN A 103 24.34 -6.75 -2.18
N LYS A 104 23.44 -7.69 -1.85
CA LYS A 104 23.08 -8.77 -2.78
C LYS A 104 22.49 -8.20 -4.06
N PHE A 105 22.81 -8.83 -5.18
CA PHE A 105 22.15 -8.56 -6.45
C PHE A 105 20.67 -8.99 -6.37
N ILE A 106 19.81 -8.23 -7.04
CA ILE A 106 18.37 -8.52 -7.15
C ILE A 106 18.12 -8.86 -8.61
N ASP A 107 17.74 -10.11 -8.88
CA ASP A 107 17.35 -10.52 -10.24
C ASP A 107 16.02 -9.88 -10.63
N GLY A 108 15.95 -9.34 -11.84
CA GLY A 108 14.74 -8.76 -12.37
C GLY A 108 15.00 -7.79 -13.51
N TYR A 109 14.01 -6.96 -13.80
CA TYR A 109 14.07 -5.93 -14.84
C TYR A 109 13.42 -4.63 -14.36
N THR A 110 13.88 -3.51 -14.91
CA THR A 110 13.26 -2.19 -14.71
C THR A 110 12.38 -1.86 -15.91
N ILE A 111 11.39 -0.99 -15.73
CA ILE A 111 10.62 -0.41 -16.83
C ILE A 111 10.78 1.11 -16.81
N GLU A 112 10.62 1.74 -17.97
CA GLU A 112 10.77 3.19 -18.12
C GLU A 112 9.54 3.94 -17.60
N ASN A 113 9.72 5.22 -17.27
CA ASN A 113 8.60 6.09 -16.89
C ASN A 113 7.50 6.07 -17.95
N ASN A 114 6.24 6.07 -17.49
CA ASN A 114 5.06 6.12 -18.35
C ASN A 114 5.02 5.00 -19.41
N THR A 115 5.41 3.79 -19.01
CA THR A 115 5.31 2.59 -19.85
C THR A 115 4.57 1.43 -19.16
N GLY A 116 4.21 1.58 -17.88
CA GLY A 116 3.45 0.57 -17.14
C GLY A 116 2.05 0.40 -17.73
N ASP A 117 1.67 -0.84 -17.96
CA ASP A 117 0.28 -1.20 -18.21
C ASP A 117 -0.52 -1.19 -16.91
N HIS A 118 -1.82 -1.45 -17.02
CA HIS A 118 -2.75 -1.42 -15.89
C HIS A 118 -2.31 -2.36 -14.75
N ASP A 119 -1.87 -3.58 -15.07
CA ASP A 119 -1.42 -4.55 -14.07
C ASP A 119 -0.18 -4.02 -13.31
N LYS A 120 0.79 -3.42 -14.00
CA LYS A 120 1.98 -2.82 -13.36
C LYS A 120 1.62 -1.59 -12.52
N VAL A 121 0.64 -0.80 -12.97
CA VAL A 121 0.13 0.36 -12.22
C VAL A 121 -0.47 -0.10 -10.89
N ILE A 122 -1.33 -1.13 -10.90
CA ILE A 122 -1.93 -1.67 -9.67
C ILE A 122 -0.88 -2.38 -8.80
N GLU A 123 0.04 -3.16 -9.37
CA GLU A 123 1.15 -3.78 -8.64
C GLU A 123 1.97 -2.72 -7.86
N SER A 124 2.32 -1.60 -8.52
CA SER A 124 3.01 -0.48 -7.88
C SER A 124 2.20 0.13 -6.73
N ALA A 125 0.88 0.27 -6.88
CA ALA A 125 0.00 0.78 -5.82
C ALA A 125 -0.01 -0.15 -4.59
N THR A 126 -0.12 -1.46 -4.81
CA THR A 126 -0.08 -2.47 -3.74
C THR A 126 1.23 -2.40 -2.97
N ILE A 127 2.36 -2.33 -3.68
CA ILE A 127 3.70 -2.23 -3.07
C ILE A 127 3.83 -0.94 -2.26
N LEU A 128 3.43 0.21 -2.81
CA LEU A 128 3.45 1.49 -2.11
C LEU A 128 2.60 1.44 -0.83
N GLY A 129 1.37 0.93 -0.92
CA GLY A 129 0.47 0.77 0.22
C GLY A 129 1.09 -0.09 1.33
N ARG A 130 1.68 -1.25 0.97
CA ARG A 130 2.39 -2.12 1.92
C ARG A 130 3.56 -1.41 2.60
N ILE A 131 4.37 -0.65 1.84
CA ILE A 131 5.50 0.12 2.38
C ILE A 131 5.02 1.16 3.37
N ILE A 132 4.03 1.98 3.01
CA ILE A 132 3.50 3.04 3.88
C ILE A 132 2.98 2.44 5.19
N LYS A 133 2.18 1.35 5.10
CA LYS A 133 1.62 0.63 6.25
C LYS A 133 2.71 0.17 7.22
N GLU A 134 3.77 -0.42 6.70
CA GLU A 134 4.86 -0.92 7.54
C GLU A 134 5.74 0.22 8.09
N LEU A 135 6.03 1.24 7.28
CA LEU A 135 6.81 2.40 7.71
C LEU A 135 6.11 3.23 8.79
N GLN A 136 4.78 3.20 8.92
CA GLN A 136 4.11 3.87 10.07
C GLN A 136 4.59 3.32 11.43
N LYS A 137 5.09 2.09 11.46
CA LYS A 137 5.63 1.47 12.69
C LYS A 137 7.09 1.90 12.97
N TYR A 138 7.73 2.65 12.06
CA TYR A 138 9.12 3.10 12.17
C TYR A 138 9.21 4.53 12.73
N LYS A 139 9.67 4.71 13.97
CA LYS A 139 9.54 6.00 14.68
C LYS A 139 10.64 7.04 14.37
N LYS A 140 11.64 6.73 13.55
CA LYS A 140 12.84 7.56 13.39
C LYS A 140 12.84 8.50 12.17
N LEU A 141 11.76 8.54 11.39
CA LEU A 141 11.66 9.44 10.24
C LEU A 141 11.15 10.81 10.68
N ASP A 142 11.82 11.87 10.24
CA ASP A 142 11.37 13.26 10.36
C ASP A 142 10.80 13.77 9.04
N ASP A 143 10.12 14.92 9.08
CA ASP A 143 9.49 15.53 7.91
C ASP A 143 10.39 16.54 7.18
N GLU A 144 11.60 16.78 7.70
CA GLU A 144 12.57 17.72 7.17
C GLU A 144 12.00 19.13 6.89
N ASN A 145 10.96 19.57 7.61
CA ASN A 145 10.20 20.81 7.33
C ASN A 145 9.67 20.87 5.88
N ILE A 146 9.22 19.74 5.33
CA ILE A 146 8.78 19.64 3.93
C ILE A 146 7.57 20.53 3.63
N ILE A 147 6.68 20.75 4.62
CA ILE A 147 5.49 21.60 4.45
C ILE A 147 5.92 23.03 4.16
N GLU A 148 6.78 23.59 5.00
CA GLU A 148 7.33 24.94 4.87
C GLU A 148 8.11 25.07 3.57
N LYS A 149 8.97 24.08 3.27
CA LYS A 149 9.86 24.12 2.10
C LYS A 149 9.11 24.00 0.77
N TRP A 150 8.09 23.15 0.67
CA TRP A 150 7.53 22.76 -0.63
C TRP A 150 6.09 23.20 -0.84
N PHE A 151 5.31 23.24 0.23
CA PHE A 151 3.86 23.36 0.15
C PHE A 151 3.31 24.65 0.74
N SER A 152 4.14 25.47 1.39
CA SER A 152 3.72 26.75 1.96
C SER A 152 3.44 27.82 0.89
N LYS A 153 2.67 28.84 1.29
CA LYS A 153 2.43 30.04 0.48
C LYS A 153 3.73 30.76 0.14
N GLU A 154 4.65 30.88 1.10
CA GLU A 154 5.97 31.49 0.92
C GLU A 154 6.83 30.69 -0.07
N SER A 155 6.82 29.36 0.00
CA SER A 155 7.49 28.51 -0.98
C SER A 155 6.97 28.75 -2.40
N LEU A 156 5.64 28.89 -2.56
CA LEU A 156 5.04 29.21 -3.85
C LEU A 156 5.41 30.62 -4.35
N GLU A 157 5.48 31.61 -3.46
CA GLU A 157 5.96 32.96 -3.79
C GLU A 157 7.40 32.96 -4.28
N ASN A 158 8.28 32.25 -3.58
CA ASN A 158 9.68 32.09 -3.97
C ASN A 158 9.81 31.41 -5.33
N LYS A 159 8.99 30.38 -5.61
CA LYS A 159 8.93 29.72 -6.92
C LYS A 159 8.50 30.68 -8.04
N ILE A 160 7.54 31.58 -7.79
CA ILE A 160 7.12 32.61 -8.77
C ILE A 160 8.30 33.52 -9.12
N ILE A 161 9.02 34.02 -8.11
CA ILE A 161 10.20 34.88 -8.30
C ILE A 161 11.25 34.15 -9.15
N GLN A 162 11.57 32.90 -8.81
CA GLN A 162 12.53 32.10 -9.55
C GLN A 162 12.14 31.89 -11.03
N MET A 163 10.85 31.69 -11.31
CA MET A 163 10.37 31.57 -12.70
C MET A 163 10.48 32.89 -13.47
N GLU A 164 10.11 34.02 -12.85
CA GLU A 164 10.24 35.36 -13.46
C GLU A 164 11.71 35.70 -13.74
N ASP A 165 12.64 35.33 -12.85
CA ASP A 165 14.07 35.56 -13.06
C ASP A 165 14.65 34.64 -14.12
N PHE A 166 14.26 33.36 -14.14
CA PHE A 166 14.70 32.44 -15.18
C PHE A 166 14.20 32.87 -16.57
N LYS A 167 12.98 33.42 -16.67
CA LYS A 167 12.45 33.98 -17.90
C LYS A 167 13.39 35.02 -18.53
N LYS A 168 14.04 35.84 -17.70
CA LYS A 168 15.02 36.86 -18.14
C LYS A 168 16.36 36.27 -18.56
N SER A 169 16.73 35.09 -18.06
CA SER A 169 18.04 34.45 -18.30
C SER A 169 18.03 33.36 -19.38
N ILE A 170 16.90 33.11 -20.05
CA ILE A 170 16.83 32.21 -21.21
C ILE A 170 17.74 32.74 -22.33
N LYS A 171 18.68 31.89 -22.80
CA LYS A 171 19.67 32.29 -23.80
C LYS A 171 18.99 32.62 -25.13
N LYS A 172 19.54 33.60 -25.86
CA LYS A 172 18.97 34.07 -27.13
C LYS A 172 19.01 33.02 -28.25
N ASP A 173 19.99 32.13 -28.21
CA ASP A 173 20.21 31.04 -29.16
C ASP A 173 19.46 29.74 -28.79
N ASN A 174 18.69 29.74 -27.70
CA ASN A 174 17.89 28.59 -27.31
C ASN A 174 16.73 28.38 -28.30
N LYS A 175 16.78 27.27 -29.03
CA LYS A 175 15.78 26.89 -30.05
C LYS A 175 14.35 26.78 -29.52
N TYR A 176 14.17 26.52 -28.22
CA TYR A 176 12.87 26.37 -27.56
C TYR A 176 12.48 27.59 -26.72
N LYS A 177 13.15 28.74 -26.92
CA LYS A 177 12.92 29.95 -26.13
C LYS A 177 11.45 30.36 -26.05
N GLU A 178 10.74 30.43 -27.18
CA GLU A 178 9.32 30.83 -27.20
C GLU A 178 8.43 29.83 -26.44
N VAL A 179 8.74 28.54 -26.52
CA VAL A 179 8.05 27.49 -25.75
C VAL A 179 8.28 27.71 -24.26
N PHE A 180 9.53 27.95 -23.84
CA PHE A 180 9.86 28.20 -22.43
C PHE A 180 9.14 29.44 -21.90
N LEU A 181 9.12 30.53 -22.67
CA LEU A 181 8.44 31.77 -22.26
C LEU A 181 6.94 31.53 -22.04
N LYS A 182 6.27 30.87 -22.98
CA LYS A 182 4.84 30.52 -22.89
C LYS A 182 4.55 29.59 -21.71
N ASP A 183 5.40 28.58 -21.51
CA ASP A 183 5.29 27.61 -20.43
C ASP A 183 5.43 28.30 -19.06
N LEU A 184 6.45 29.15 -18.90
CA LEU A 184 6.68 29.92 -17.67
C LEU A 184 5.55 30.90 -17.39
N GLU A 185 5.06 31.63 -18.38
CA GLU A 185 3.92 32.55 -18.22
C GLU A 185 2.67 31.82 -17.72
N ASN A 186 2.38 30.66 -18.29
CA ASN A 186 1.25 29.83 -17.86
C ASN A 186 1.44 29.35 -16.40
N LYS A 187 2.61 28.81 -16.06
CA LYS A 187 2.92 28.35 -14.70
C LYS A 187 2.89 29.47 -13.66
N ILE A 188 3.39 30.67 -14.02
CA ILE A 188 3.32 31.86 -13.17
C ILE A 188 1.86 32.27 -12.95
N LYS A 189 1.03 32.27 -13.99
CA LYS A 189 -0.41 32.57 -13.89
C LYS A 189 -1.13 31.60 -12.97
N ILE A 190 -0.88 30.29 -13.11
CA ILE A 190 -1.43 29.25 -12.23
C ILE A 190 -0.97 29.48 -10.79
N SER A 191 0.33 29.72 -10.58
CA SER A 191 0.90 29.94 -9.24
C SER A 191 0.29 31.16 -8.54
N LYS A 192 0.08 32.28 -9.27
CA LYS A 192 -0.57 33.49 -8.73
C LYS A 192 -2.01 33.20 -8.30
N LYS A 193 -2.77 32.47 -9.13
CA LYS A 193 -4.14 32.06 -8.77
C LYS A 193 -4.18 31.12 -7.56
N LEU A 194 -3.30 30.12 -7.50
CA LEU A 194 -3.20 29.23 -6.33
C LEU A 194 -2.87 30.02 -5.06
N LYS A 195 -1.91 30.94 -5.12
CA LYS A 195 -1.55 31.82 -3.99
C LYS A 195 -2.73 32.63 -3.47
N GLU A 196 -3.61 33.08 -4.36
CA GLU A 196 -4.78 33.91 -4.03
C GLU A 196 -5.97 33.08 -3.54
N GLN A 197 -6.20 31.90 -4.10
CA GLN A 197 -7.45 31.15 -3.94
C GLN A 197 -7.33 29.90 -3.05
N PHE A 198 -6.14 29.31 -2.91
CA PHE A 198 -5.95 28.11 -2.11
C PHE A 198 -5.71 28.45 -0.64
N ASP A 199 -6.48 27.85 0.26
CA ASP A 199 -6.22 27.92 1.71
C ASP A 199 -5.11 26.94 2.11
N PHE A 200 -3.90 27.47 2.26
CA PHE A 200 -2.72 26.69 2.65
C PHE A 200 -2.81 26.04 4.03
N SER A 201 -3.75 26.46 4.89
CA SER A 201 -3.99 25.79 6.18
C SER A 201 -4.58 24.38 6.00
N ILE A 202 -5.12 24.04 4.82
CA ILE A 202 -5.62 22.71 4.49
C ILE A 202 -4.52 21.64 4.57
N ILE A 203 -3.28 21.99 4.22
CA ILE A 203 -2.16 21.04 4.16
C ILE A 203 -1.89 20.41 5.53
N SER A 204 -2.10 21.15 6.63
CA SER A 204 -1.92 20.61 7.98
C SER A 204 -3.02 19.63 8.41
N LYS A 205 -4.15 19.58 7.69
CA LYS A 205 -5.24 18.63 7.88
C LYS A 205 -5.06 17.35 7.07
N MET A 206 -4.14 17.35 6.11
CA MET A 206 -3.79 16.17 5.32
C MET A 206 -2.98 15.19 6.17
N SER A 207 -3.03 13.91 5.79
CA SER A 207 -2.28 12.86 6.47
C SER A 207 -0.79 12.97 6.18
N ILE A 208 0.00 13.27 7.21
CA ILE A 208 1.46 13.26 7.16
C ILE A 208 1.97 11.89 7.63
N MET A 209 2.56 11.13 6.72
CA MET A 209 2.94 9.73 6.96
C MET A 209 4.39 9.48 6.61
N ASN A 210 4.99 8.49 7.28
CA ASN A 210 6.28 7.93 6.86
C ASN A 210 6.13 7.26 5.50
N SER A 211 7.03 7.57 4.56
CA SER A 211 7.09 6.86 3.29
C SER A 211 8.49 6.87 2.66
N HIS A 212 8.59 6.34 1.44
CA HIS A 212 9.82 6.23 0.65
C HIS A 212 10.43 7.60 0.29
N GLY A 213 9.62 8.63 0.14
CA GLY A 213 10.06 10.01 -0.11
C GLY A 213 10.20 10.39 -1.57
N ASP A 214 10.41 9.42 -2.43
CA ASP A 214 10.53 9.59 -3.87
C ASP A 214 10.06 8.37 -4.67
N TYR A 215 9.21 7.52 -4.09
CA TYR A 215 8.71 6.30 -4.74
C TYR A 215 8.19 6.54 -6.16
N SER A 216 8.70 5.77 -7.10
CA SER A 216 8.25 5.73 -8.49
C SER A 216 8.66 4.41 -9.14
N VAL A 217 8.25 4.20 -10.39
CA VAL A 217 8.62 3.03 -11.16
C VAL A 217 10.13 2.81 -11.29
N GLN A 218 10.94 3.88 -11.16
CA GLN A 218 12.41 3.81 -11.20
C GLN A 218 13.02 3.11 -9.99
N GLN A 219 12.27 3.02 -8.88
CA GLN A 219 12.68 2.36 -7.64
C GLN A 219 12.22 0.90 -7.59
N LEU A 220 11.63 0.36 -8.68
CA LEU A 220 11.10 -0.99 -8.75
C LEU A 220 11.96 -1.90 -9.63
N ILE A 221 12.36 -3.04 -9.08
CA ILE A 221 12.95 -4.16 -9.82
C ILE A 221 11.89 -5.26 -9.92
N TYR A 222 11.24 -5.35 -11.08
CA TYR A 222 10.20 -6.33 -11.35
C TYR A 222 10.76 -7.72 -11.57
N ASN A 223 10.00 -8.72 -11.20
CA ASN A 223 10.36 -10.11 -11.43
C ASN A 223 9.11 -10.93 -11.79
N ASN A 224 9.23 -11.86 -12.74
CA ASN A 224 8.12 -12.70 -13.18
C ASN A 224 7.87 -13.91 -12.25
N GLU A 225 8.87 -14.30 -11.47
CA GLU A 225 8.85 -15.48 -10.60
C GLU A 225 8.87 -15.14 -9.10
N LYS A 226 9.33 -13.93 -8.75
CA LYS A 226 9.51 -13.44 -7.37
C LYS A 226 8.73 -12.14 -7.16
N GLU A 227 8.55 -11.73 -5.91
CA GLU A 227 8.00 -10.41 -5.59
C GLU A 227 8.92 -9.29 -6.10
N THR A 228 8.33 -8.27 -6.72
CA THR A 228 9.00 -7.02 -7.10
C THR A 228 9.69 -6.38 -5.90
N SER A 229 10.97 -6.03 -6.07
CA SER A 229 11.77 -5.40 -5.02
C SER A 229 11.78 -3.87 -5.14
N VAL A 230 11.73 -3.19 -4.00
CA VAL A 230 11.86 -1.72 -3.93
C VAL A 230 13.25 -1.33 -3.45
N ILE A 231 13.88 -0.38 -4.13
CA ILE A 231 15.25 0.07 -3.87
C ILE A 231 15.30 1.58 -3.57
N ASP A 232 16.42 2.04 -3.01
CA ASP A 232 16.76 3.47 -2.87
C ASP A 232 15.95 4.24 -1.82
N PHE A 233 16.02 3.81 -0.55
CA PHE A 233 15.29 4.43 0.57
C PHE A 233 15.98 5.66 1.16
N GLU A 234 16.92 6.29 0.44
CA GLU A 234 17.63 7.49 0.91
C GLU A 234 16.64 8.63 1.23
N SER A 235 15.69 8.84 0.33
CA SER A 235 14.70 9.92 0.43
C SER A 235 13.66 9.68 1.50
N ALA A 236 13.65 8.53 2.19
CA ALA A 236 12.58 8.16 3.11
C ALA A 236 12.41 9.20 4.21
N LYS A 237 11.17 9.67 4.39
CA LYS A 237 10.83 10.77 5.29
C LYS A 237 9.33 10.80 5.60
N ARG A 238 8.92 11.71 6.48
CA ARG A 238 7.51 12.05 6.72
C ARG A 238 7.06 13.11 5.73
N LEU A 239 5.93 12.88 5.07
CA LEU A 239 5.42 13.79 4.04
C LEU A 239 3.90 13.71 3.90
N PRO A 240 3.23 14.70 3.27
CA PRO A 240 1.84 14.60 2.88
C PRO A 240 1.63 13.39 1.96
N ILE A 241 0.98 12.34 2.45
CA ILE A 241 1.04 11.03 1.79
C ILE A 241 0.47 11.05 0.38
N MET A 242 -0.56 11.86 0.16
CA MET A 242 -1.20 11.97 -1.13
C MET A 242 -0.27 12.56 -2.21
N TRP A 243 0.73 13.36 -1.84
CA TRP A 243 1.74 13.84 -2.78
C TRP A 243 2.52 12.69 -3.42
N GLU A 244 2.91 11.69 -2.63
CA GLU A 244 3.67 10.55 -3.16
C GLU A 244 2.76 9.58 -3.94
N ILE A 245 1.52 9.40 -3.51
CA ILE A 245 0.54 8.54 -4.20
C ILE A 245 0.30 9.05 -5.63
N ILE A 246 -0.04 10.32 -5.82
CA ILE A 246 -0.28 10.86 -7.18
C ILE A 246 1.02 10.99 -7.98
N ARG A 247 2.14 11.36 -7.35
CA ARG A 247 3.45 11.42 -8.03
C ARG A 247 3.86 10.05 -8.55
N SER A 248 3.67 9.00 -7.76
CA SER A 248 4.05 7.65 -8.18
C SER A 248 3.19 7.14 -9.34
N TYR A 249 1.86 7.32 -9.26
CA TYR A 249 0.93 7.00 -10.36
C TYR A 249 1.32 7.69 -11.67
N THR A 250 1.57 9.00 -11.63
CA THR A 250 1.88 9.79 -12.83
C THR A 250 3.21 9.41 -13.49
N TYR A 251 4.05 8.61 -12.83
CA TYR A 251 5.36 8.19 -13.35
C TYR A 251 5.31 6.76 -13.92
N ILE A 252 4.28 5.97 -13.59
CA ILE A 252 4.16 4.60 -14.04
C ILE A 252 3.17 4.45 -15.19
N ASP A 253 2.01 5.08 -15.11
CA ASP A 253 0.92 4.86 -16.06
C ASP A 253 1.30 5.37 -17.47
N LYS A 254 1.13 4.48 -18.46
CA LYS A 254 1.42 4.76 -19.87
C LYS A 254 0.57 5.87 -20.47
N ASP A 255 -0.67 6.04 -20.00
CA ASP A 255 -1.58 7.07 -20.50
C ASP A 255 -1.09 8.47 -20.09
N VAL A 256 -0.29 8.54 -19.02
CA VAL A 256 0.27 9.79 -18.49
C VAL A 256 1.46 10.31 -19.30
N LYS A 257 1.97 9.58 -20.30
CA LYS A 257 3.19 9.94 -21.06
C LYS A 257 3.24 11.39 -21.59
N ASN A 258 2.09 11.96 -21.95
CA ASN A 258 2.00 13.32 -22.48
C ASN A 258 1.65 14.40 -21.43
N GLY A 259 1.49 14.00 -20.16
CA GLY A 259 1.06 14.84 -19.06
C GLY A 259 -0.46 14.89 -18.86
N GLU A 260 -1.21 13.90 -19.34
CA GLU A 260 -2.67 13.82 -19.18
C GLU A 260 -3.01 12.54 -18.41
N MET A 261 -3.82 12.64 -17.35
CA MET A 261 -4.10 11.47 -16.50
C MET A 261 -5.32 10.68 -16.97
N ASN A 262 -5.26 9.36 -16.82
CA ASN A 262 -6.46 8.53 -16.81
C ASN A 262 -7.04 8.56 -15.38
N ILE A 263 -8.13 9.31 -15.17
CA ILE A 263 -8.70 9.50 -13.83
C ILE A 263 -9.29 8.19 -13.29
N ASP A 264 -9.86 7.33 -14.15
CA ASP A 264 -10.41 6.04 -13.73
C ASP A 264 -9.31 5.14 -13.15
N THR A 265 -8.22 4.96 -13.91
CA THR A 265 -7.06 4.19 -13.44
C THR A 265 -6.43 4.80 -12.19
N PHE A 266 -6.42 6.14 -12.07
CA PHE A 266 -5.91 6.79 -10.87
C PHE A 266 -6.77 6.50 -9.63
N ILE A 267 -8.10 6.48 -9.76
CA ILE A 267 -9.01 6.13 -8.67
C ILE A 267 -8.76 4.68 -8.23
N GLU A 268 -8.54 3.76 -9.17
CA GLU A 268 -8.17 2.39 -8.86
C GLU A 268 -6.84 2.29 -8.12
N TYR A 269 -5.83 3.07 -8.55
CA TYR A 269 -4.54 3.17 -7.86
C TYR A 269 -4.72 3.63 -6.40
N VAL A 270 -5.49 4.69 -6.16
CA VAL A 270 -5.76 5.19 -4.80
C VAL A 270 -6.57 4.19 -3.98
N ARG A 271 -7.56 3.52 -4.58
CA ARG A 271 -8.33 2.44 -3.92
C ARG A 271 -7.40 1.31 -3.48
N GLU A 272 -6.47 0.89 -4.32
CA GLU A 272 -5.49 -0.14 -4.01
C GLU A 272 -4.60 0.27 -2.84
N VAL A 273 -4.04 1.49 -2.85
CA VAL A 273 -3.26 2.02 -1.71
C VAL A 273 -4.11 2.07 -0.43
N SER A 274 -5.39 2.46 -0.54
CA SER A 274 -6.33 2.57 0.60
C SER A 274 -6.69 1.23 1.26
N LYS A 275 -6.33 0.09 0.66
CA LYS A 275 -6.38 -1.22 1.33
C LYS A 275 -5.43 -1.27 2.52
N TYR A 276 -4.32 -0.53 2.46
CA TYR A 276 -3.23 -0.56 3.42
C TYR A 276 -3.12 0.71 4.26
N VAL A 277 -3.60 1.83 3.73
CA VAL A 277 -3.44 3.17 4.30
C VAL A 277 -4.80 3.82 4.53
N LYS A 278 -4.99 4.41 5.72
CA LYS A 278 -6.21 5.18 6.01
C LYS A 278 -6.04 6.61 5.49
N LEU A 279 -6.88 6.99 4.53
CA LEU A 279 -6.92 8.33 3.96
C LEU A 279 -8.12 9.10 4.52
N ASN A 280 -7.94 10.39 4.78
CA ASN A 280 -8.99 11.28 5.27
C ASN A 280 -9.62 12.10 4.12
N GLU A 281 -10.68 12.86 4.41
CA GLU A 281 -11.39 13.65 3.40
C GLU A 281 -10.50 14.71 2.71
N PHE A 282 -9.57 15.34 3.44
CA PHE A 282 -8.66 16.34 2.90
C PHE A 282 -7.63 15.70 1.97
N ASP A 283 -7.17 14.48 2.27
CA ASP A 283 -6.28 13.72 1.39
C ASP A 283 -6.92 13.52 0.02
N LEU A 284 -8.19 13.09 -0.01
CA LEU A 284 -8.91 12.79 -1.25
C LEU A 284 -9.27 14.06 -2.02
N LYS A 285 -9.89 15.03 -1.33
CA LYS A 285 -10.39 16.26 -1.94
C LYS A 285 -9.28 17.15 -2.50
N TYR A 286 -8.13 17.23 -1.82
CA TYR A 286 -7.02 18.12 -2.19
C TYR A 286 -5.81 17.39 -2.79
N CYS A 287 -6.01 16.14 -3.23
CA CYS A 287 -4.98 15.31 -3.87
C CYS A 287 -4.27 16.00 -5.05
N ALA A 288 -5.04 16.52 -6.02
CA ALA A 288 -4.45 17.18 -7.19
C ALA A 288 -3.76 18.52 -6.82
N TYR A 289 -4.29 19.25 -5.82
CA TYR A 289 -3.72 20.51 -5.34
C TYR A 289 -2.32 20.33 -4.77
N ILE A 290 -2.11 19.34 -3.89
CA ILE A 290 -0.81 19.17 -3.24
C ILE A 290 0.30 18.89 -4.26
N TYR A 291 -0.02 18.13 -5.32
CA TYR A 291 0.95 17.84 -6.36
C TYR A 291 1.18 19.00 -7.31
N LEU A 292 0.10 19.70 -7.69
CA LEU A 292 0.19 20.91 -8.50
C LEU A 292 1.08 21.99 -7.84
N ILE A 293 0.88 22.26 -6.55
CA ILE A 293 1.69 23.22 -5.76
C ILE A 293 3.19 22.85 -5.80
N GLN A 294 3.50 21.54 -5.84
CA GLN A 294 4.87 21.07 -5.89
C GLN A 294 5.50 21.24 -7.28
N ILE A 295 4.79 20.88 -8.37
CA ILE A 295 5.37 20.88 -9.72
C ILE A 295 5.28 22.22 -10.46
N VAL A 296 4.32 23.09 -10.11
CA VAL A 296 4.07 24.35 -10.84
C VAL A 296 5.30 25.26 -10.88
N GLY A 297 6.09 25.29 -9.81
CA GLY A 297 7.33 26.07 -9.73
C GLY A 297 8.58 25.40 -10.28
N SER A 298 8.50 24.16 -10.74
CA SER A 298 9.70 23.41 -11.14
C SER A 298 10.33 23.96 -12.42
N LEU A 299 11.60 24.36 -12.33
CA LEU A 299 12.45 24.80 -13.45
C LEU A 299 13.42 23.72 -13.91
N TYR A 300 13.37 22.55 -13.27
CA TYR A 300 14.24 21.43 -13.60
C TYR A 300 13.94 20.91 -15.01
N GLY A 301 14.98 20.59 -15.74
CA GLY A 301 14.98 20.25 -17.15
C GLY A 301 15.08 21.47 -18.07
N TYR A 302 14.28 22.52 -17.84
CA TYR A 302 14.43 23.78 -18.59
C TYR A 302 15.78 24.45 -18.30
N LYS A 303 16.20 24.55 -17.02
CA LYS A 303 17.50 25.12 -16.66
C LYS A 303 18.66 24.35 -17.28
N GLN A 304 18.66 23.02 -17.13
CA GLN A 304 19.71 22.15 -17.63
C GLN A 304 19.83 22.21 -19.16
N TYR A 305 18.70 22.20 -19.87
CA TYR A 305 18.72 22.34 -21.33
C TYR A 305 19.19 23.73 -21.76
N ASN A 306 18.76 24.81 -21.08
CA ASN A 306 19.22 26.16 -21.38
C ASN A 306 20.74 26.31 -21.15
N GLU A 307 21.32 25.54 -20.24
CA GLU A 307 22.77 25.48 -20.01
C GLU A 307 23.50 24.63 -21.06
N ASN A 308 22.99 23.43 -21.35
CA ASN A 308 23.53 22.48 -22.33
C ASN A 308 22.42 21.88 -23.22
N TYR A 309 22.44 22.19 -24.52
CA TYR A 309 21.43 21.75 -25.49
C TYR A 309 21.45 20.24 -25.82
N GLU A 310 22.41 19.48 -25.33
CA GLU A 310 22.43 18.02 -25.43
C GLU A 310 21.48 17.33 -24.43
N GLN A 311 21.00 18.06 -23.41
CA GLN A 311 20.12 17.55 -22.34
C GLN A 311 18.65 17.39 -22.80
N THR A 312 18.42 16.76 -23.94
CA THR A 312 17.09 16.64 -24.58
C THR A 312 16.12 15.78 -23.77
N GLU A 313 16.59 14.76 -23.07
CA GLU A 313 15.76 13.95 -22.16
C GLU A 313 15.22 14.78 -21.00
N LEU A 314 16.06 15.62 -20.40
CA LEU A 314 15.64 16.52 -19.32
C LEU A 314 14.68 17.60 -19.82
N LEU A 315 14.84 18.08 -21.07
CA LEU A 315 13.88 18.95 -21.71
C LEU A 315 12.52 18.26 -21.88
N ASN A 316 12.49 17.04 -22.42
CA ASN A 316 11.26 16.27 -22.59
C ASN A 316 10.55 16.05 -21.25
N PHE A 317 11.31 15.77 -20.19
CA PHE A 317 10.78 15.66 -18.84
C PHE A 317 10.19 16.97 -18.30
N ALA A 318 10.80 18.12 -18.58
CA ALA A 318 10.26 19.42 -18.21
C ALA A 318 8.94 19.73 -18.95
N ILE A 319 8.86 19.39 -20.24
CA ILE A 319 7.65 19.56 -21.05
C ILE A 319 6.53 18.66 -20.51
N PHE A 320 6.82 17.38 -20.28
CA PHE A 320 5.90 16.43 -19.65
C PHE A 320 5.33 16.98 -18.34
N ARG A 321 6.18 17.42 -17.41
CA ARG A 321 5.76 17.99 -16.12
C ARG A 321 4.93 19.27 -16.29
N THR A 322 5.23 20.09 -17.28
CA THR A 322 4.48 21.32 -17.56
C THR A 322 3.10 21.01 -18.14
N ASN A 323 2.97 19.98 -18.99
CA ASN A 323 1.66 19.51 -19.46
C ASN A 323 0.85 18.93 -18.30
N LEU A 324 1.47 18.11 -17.45
CA LEU A 324 0.83 17.57 -16.25
C LEU A 324 0.36 18.69 -15.30
N CYS A 325 1.13 19.76 -15.16
CA CYS A 325 0.72 20.95 -14.41
C CYS A 325 -0.55 21.60 -14.96
N ARG A 326 -0.72 21.66 -16.29
CA ARG A 326 -1.92 22.21 -16.93
C ARG A 326 -3.11 21.29 -16.72
N TYR A 327 -2.92 20.00 -17.00
CA TYR A 327 -3.96 18.99 -16.82
C TYR A 327 -4.47 18.98 -15.37
N LEU A 328 -3.57 18.89 -14.38
CA LEU A 328 -3.96 18.92 -12.97
C LEU A 328 -4.75 20.19 -12.63
N TYR A 329 -4.33 21.35 -13.13
CA TYR A 329 -5.02 22.61 -12.87
C TYR A 329 -6.42 22.67 -13.48
N GLU A 330 -6.62 22.09 -14.66
CA GLU A 330 -7.92 22.02 -15.34
C GLU A 330 -8.88 21.01 -14.69
N HIS A 331 -8.35 19.95 -14.05
CA HIS A 331 -9.12 18.84 -13.48
C HIS A 331 -9.10 18.77 -11.94
N LEU A 332 -8.71 19.85 -11.23
CA LEU A 332 -8.61 19.88 -9.75
C LEU A 332 -9.89 19.38 -9.06
N ASP A 333 -11.03 19.96 -9.43
CA ASP A 333 -12.33 19.66 -8.81
C ASP A 333 -12.84 18.27 -9.19
N GLU A 334 -12.62 17.84 -10.44
CA GLU A 334 -13.04 16.53 -10.92
C GLU A 334 -12.30 15.41 -10.16
N ILE A 335 -10.97 15.49 -10.11
CA ILE A 335 -10.13 14.50 -9.42
C ILE A 335 -10.53 14.44 -7.93
N GLY A 336 -10.64 15.60 -7.27
CA GLY A 336 -11.00 15.68 -5.85
C GLY A 336 -12.40 15.09 -5.56
N THR A 337 -13.41 15.50 -6.33
CA THR A 337 -14.80 15.05 -6.17
C THR A 337 -14.93 13.54 -6.40
N ARG A 338 -14.28 13.03 -7.45
CA ARG A 338 -14.33 11.60 -7.77
C ARG A 338 -13.62 10.79 -6.70
N LEU A 339 -12.41 11.17 -6.27
CA LEU A 339 -11.72 10.48 -5.17
C LEU A 339 -12.55 10.48 -3.90
N GLU A 340 -13.09 11.63 -3.48
CA GLU A 340 -13.91 11.75 -2.27
C GLU A 340 -15.14 10.84 -2.34
N LYS A 341 -15.83 10.76 -3.47
CA LYS A 341 -16.99 9.87 -3.64
C LYS A 341 -16.57 8.39 -3.69
N GLU A 342 -15.73 8.06 -4.66
CA GLU A 342 -15.45 6.70 -5.12
C GLU A 342 -14.48 5.92 -4.24
N VAL A 343 -13.52 6.60 -3.61
CA VAL A 343 -12.58 5.98 -2.66
C VAL A 343 -13.21 5.91 -1.28
N THR A 344 -13.96 6.93 -0.83
CA THR A 344 -14.66 6.87 0.47
C THR A 344 -15.70 5.76 0.48
N GLU A 345 -16.49 5.60 -0.60
CA GLU A 345 -17.44 4.50 -0.72
C GLU A 345 -16.72 3.14 -0.63
N TYR A 346 -15.59 3.00 -1.32
CA TYR A 346 -14.76 1.79 -1.24
C TYR A 346 -14.21 1.54 0.16
N MET A 347 -13.70 2.57 0.85
CA MET A 347 -13.14 2.46 2.19
C MET A 347 -14.18 2.10 3.26
N LYS A 348 -15.47 2.32 3.00
CA LYS A 348 -16.59 1.89 3.87
C LYS A 348 -16.98 0.43 3.70
N LYS A 349 -16.52 -0.27 2.66
CA LYS A 349 -16.83 -1.69 2.45
C LYS A 349 -16.15 -2.57 3.50
N GLU A 350 -16.82 -3.66 3.89
CA GLU A 350 -16.27 -4.75 4.71
C GLU A 350 -15.02 -5.34 4.03
N LYS A 351 -13.89 -5.36 4.76
CA LYS A 351 -12.58 -5.80 4.26
C LYS A 351 -12.12 -7.01 5.04
N LEU A 352 -11.62 -8.03 4.35
CA LEU A 352 -11.17 -9.29 4.92
C LEU A 352 -9.68 -9.51 4.62
N ASP A 353 -8.95 -10.09 5.57
CA ASP A 353 -7.59 -10.58 5.31
C ASP A 353 -7.64 -11.81 4.38
N VAL A 354 -6.89 -11.76 3.29
CA VAL A 354 -6.76 -12.87 2.35
C VAL A 354 -5.72 -13.87 2.87
N LEU A 355 -6.14 -15.13 2.99
CA LEU A 355 -5.30 -16.25 3.39
C LEU A 355 -4.89 -17.08 2.19
N ASN A 356 -3.80 -17.82 2.33
CA ASN A 356 -3.51 -18.91 1.40
C ASN A 356 -4.28 -20.18 1.78
N GLU A 357 -4.16 -21.24 0.98
CA GLU A 357 -4.88 -22.50 1.22
C GLU A 357 -4.46 -23.23 2.51
N ARG A 358 -3.35 -22.83 3.13
CA ARG A 358 -2.87 -23.35 4.42
C ARG A 358 -3.35 -22.51 5.61
N GLY A 359 -4.10 -21.44 5.36
CA GLY A 359 -4.60 -20.53 6.39
C GLY A 359 -3.59 -19.47 6.84
N GLU A 360 -2.49 -19.29 6.10
CA GLU A 360 -1.47 -18.29 6.42
C GLU A 360 -1.81 -16.95 5.77
N PHE A 361 -1.55 -15.85 6.48
CA PHE A 361 -1.76 -14.51 5.97
C PHE A 361 -0.88 -14.23 4.75
N THR A 362 -1.50 -13.81 3.66
CA THR A 362 -0.80 -13.35 2.45
C THR A 362 -0.31 -11.91 2.58
N GLY A 363 -0.88 -11.15 3.53
CA GLY A 363 -0.70 -9.70 3.63
C GLY A 363 -1.58 -8.89 2.67
N ILE A 364 -2.38 -9.54 1.83
CA ILE A 364 -3.39 -8.91 0.97
C ILE A 364 -4.69 -8.73 1.76
N ILE A 365 -5.31 -7.57 1.57
CA ILE A 365 -6.63 -7.23 2.14
C ILE A 365 -7.56 -6.98 0.96
N GLU A 366 -8.74 -7.59 0.97
CA GLU A 366 -9.74 -7.40 -0.08
C GLU A 366 -11.14 -7.17 0.48
N THR A 367 -12.02 -6.60 -0.34
CA THR A 367 -13.43 -6.49 0.04
C THR A 367 -14.08 -7.86 0.10
N ARG A 368 -15.05 -8.06 0.99
CA ARG A 368 -15.87 -9.29 1.05
C ARG A 368 -16.40 -9.71 -0.33
N GLU A 369 -16.89 -8.75 -1.10
CA GLU A 369 -17.44 -8.96 -2.45
C GLU A 369 -16.39 -9.58 -3.39
N GLU A 370 -15.18 -9.02 -3.42
CA GLU A 370 -14.09 -9.52 -4.25
C GLU A 370 -13.56 -10.87 -3.75
N CYS A 371 -13.48 -11.08 -2.44
CA CYS A 371 -13.16 -12.39 -1.87
C CYS A 371 -14.15 -13.47 -2.34
N HIS A 372 -15.45 -13.18 -2.32
CA HIS A 372 -16.49 -14.11 -2.75
C HIS A 372 -16.49 -14.34 -4.26
N LYS A 373 -16.22 -13.29 -5.05
CA LYS A 373 -16.17 -13.36 -6.52
C LYS A 373 -14.96 -14.16 -7.02
N LYS A 374 -13.78 -13.94 -6.42
CA LYS A 374 -12.52 -14.60 -6.78
C LYS A 374 -12.30 -15.92 -6.03
N GLY A 375 -13.13 -16.25 -5.04
CA GLY A 375 -12.95 -17.42 -4.18
C GLY A 375 -11.70 -17.33 -3.31
N LEU A 376 -11.32 -16.13 -2.87
CA LEU A 376 -10.17 -15.93 -1.98
C LEU A 376 -10.46 -16.50 -0.60
N TRP A 377 -9.50 -17.21 -0.03
CA TRP A 377 -9.62 -17.76 1.32
C TRP A 377 -9.66 -16.64 2.35
N HIS A 378 -10.59 -16.71 3.28
CA HIS A 378 -10.78 -15.72 4.35
C HIS A 378 -11.31 -16.39 5.62
N ARG A 379 -11.32 -15.66 6.75
CA ARG A 379 -11.80 -16.17 8.04
C ARG A 379 -13.26 -15.83 8.29
N CYS A 380 -13.93 -16.72 9.00
CA CYS A 380 -15.31 -16.59 9.44
C CYS A 380 -15.44 -17.17 10.85
N VAL A 381 -16.40 -16.69 11.62
CA VAL A 381 -16.72 -17.23 12.95
C VAL A 381 -18.18 -17.58 13.07
N TYR A 382 -18.47 -18.54 13.93
CA TYR A 382 -19.84 -18.80 14.35
C TYR A 382 -19.87 -19.31 15.79
N ALA A 383 -21.02 -19.14 16.44
CA ALA A 383 -21.21 -19.67 17.78
C ALA A 383 -22.59 -20.27 17.99
N PHE A 384 -22.64 -21.15 19.00
CA PHE A 384 -23.88 -21.59 19.61
C PHE A 384 -24.02 -20.95 21.00
N VAL A 385 -25.22 -20.49 21.33
CA VAL A 385 -25.64 -20.29 22.72
C VAL A 385 -26.40 -21.53 23.14
N ILE A 386 -25.93 -22.15 24.22
CA ILE A 386 -26.60 -23.28 24.85
C ILE A 386 -26.88 -22.88 26.29
N ASP A 387 -28.15 -22.93 26.69
CA ASP A 387 -28.55 -22.63 28.06
C ASP A 387 -28.25 -23.79 29.02
N LYS A 388 -28.61 -23.62 30.29
CA LYS A 388 -28.41 -24.64 31.35
C LYS A 388 -29.22 -25.92 31.14
N ASP A 389 -30.31 -25.85 30.38
CA ASP A 389 -31.24 -26.94 30.11
C ASP A 389 -30.94 -27.59 28.74
N LEU A 390 -29.77 -27.29 28.15
CA LEU A 390 -29.30 -27.73 26.84
C LEU A 390 -30.17 -27.27 25.65
N ASN A 391 -30.98 -26.23 25.84
CA ASN A 391 -31.67 -25.59 24.72
C ASN A 391 -30.68 -24.74 23.92
N ILE A 392 -30.84 -24.77 22.60
CA ILE A 392 -29.97 -24.07 21.65
C ILE A 392 -30.71 -22.86 21.10
N LEU A 393 -30.12 -21.68 21.24
CA LEU A 393 -30.65 -20.48 20.59
C LEU A 393 -30.29 -20.52 19.10
N LEU A 394 -31.27 -20.50 18.22
CA LEU A 394 -31.03 -20.37 16.78
C LEU A 394 -31.55 -19.02 16.30
N GLN A 395 -30.96 -18.53 15.21
CA GLN A 395 -31.44 -17.33 14.53
C GLN A 395 -32.04 -17.68 13.17
N LYS A 396 -33.15 -17.02 12.82
CA LYS A 396 -33.79 -17.16 11.52
C LYS A 396 -33.33 -16.05 10.61
N ARG A 397 -32.63 -16.43 9.55
CA ARG A 397 -32.05 -15.51 8.57
C ARG A 397 -33.13 -14.68 7.89
N SER A 398 -32.89 -13.38 7.72
CA SER A 398 -33.80 -12.45 7.04
C SER A 398 -34.10 -12.90 5.60
N ALA A 399 -35.28 -12.54 5.09
CA ALA A 399 -35.70 -12.85 3.73
C ALA A 399 -34.81 -12.21 2.66
N ASN A 400 -34.12 -11.11 3.01
CA ASN A 400 -33.25 -10.36 2.10
C ASN A 400 -31.84 -10.98 1.94
N LYS A 401 -31.53 -12.06 2.67
CA LYS A 401 -30.20 -12.70 2.60
C LYS A 401 -30.01 -13.41 1.26
N LYS A 402 -28.87 -13.15 0.62
CA LYS A 402 -28.46 -13.79 -0.65
C LYS A 402 -28.35 -15.31 -0.55
N LEU A 403 -28.01 -15.83 0.63
CA LEU A 403 -27.89 -17.27 0.91
C LEU A 403 -28.75 -17.65 2.10
N TRP A 404 -29.52 -18.73 1.93
CA TRP A 404 -30.42 -19.33 2.93
C TRP A 404 -31.44 -18.35 3.54
N PRO A 405 -32.23 -17.63 2.73
CA PRO A 405 -33.27 -16.75 3.28
C PRO A 405 -34.33 -17.57 4.02
N ASN A 406 -34.84 -17.04 5.14
CA ASN A 406 -35.91 -17.63 5.97
C ASN A 406 -35.58 -18.98 6.64
N LEU A 407 -34.33 -19.42 6.64
CA LEU A 407 -33.89 -20.65 7.32
C LEU A 407 -33.27 -20.35 8.69
N TRP A 408 -33.41 -21.28 9.62
CA TRP A 408 -32.75 -21.26 10.92
C TRP A 408 -31.27 -21.63 10.81
N ASP A 409 -30.43 -20.87 11.45
CA ASP A 409 -28.97 -20.98 11.40
C ASP A 409 -28.40 -21.04 12.81
N VAL A 410 -27.09 -21.26 12.90
CA VAL A 410 -26.30 -21.07 14.13
C VAL A 410 -26.65 -19.73 14.82
N THR A 411 -26.46 -19.63 16.14
CA THR A 411 -26.95 -18.49 16.92
C THR A 411 -26.48 -17.13 16.37
N VAL A 412 -25.23 -17.06 15.95
CA VAL A 412 -24.59 -15.86 15.38
C VAL A 412 -23.41 -16.31 14.51
N GLY A 413 -23.09 -15.57 13.45
CA GLY A 413 -21.85 -15.79 12.73
C GLY A 413 -21.63 -14.85 11.56
N GLY A 414 -20.39 -14.44 11.36
CA GLY A 414 -20.01 -13.47 10.34
C GLY A 414 -18.52 -13.56 10.00
N HIS A 415 -18.08 -12.74 9.05
CA HIS A 415 -16.68 -12.75 8.67
C HIS A 415 -15.82 -12.08 9.74
N VAL A 416 -14.53 -12.43 9.74
CA VAL A 416 -13.54 -11.73 10.55
C VAL A 416 -13.00 -10.57 9.72
N ASP A 417 -13.23 -9.35 10.18
CA ASP A 417 -12.72 -8.16 9.51
C ASP A 417 -11.19 -8.14 9.50
N SER A 418 -10.62 -7.44 8.53
CA SER A 418 -9.18 -7.26 8.40
C SER A 418 -8.58 -6.71 9.69
N GLY A 419 -7.58 -7.40 10.24
CA GLY A 419 -6.92 -7.03 11.50
C GLY A 419 -7.68 -7.42 12.78
N GLU A 420 -8.83 -8.09 12.66
CA GLU A 420 -9.64 -8.57 13.78
C GLU A 420 -9.28 -10.03 14.15
N PHE A 421 -9.40 -10.37 15.44
CA PHE A 421 -9.34 -11.77 15.91
C PHE A 421 -10.75 -12.38 15.91
N GLY A 422 -10.86 -13.71 15.74
CA GLY A 422 -12.16 -14.37 15.68
C GLY A 422 -13.07 -14.11 16.90
N ARG A 423 -12.50 -13.99 18.11
CA ARG A 423 -13.27 -13.62 19.31
C ARG A 423 -13.82 -12.20 19.24
N GLN A 424 -13.06 -11.26 18.69
CA GLN A 424 -13.51 -9.87 18.52
C GLN A 424 -14.63 -9.80 17.49
N ALA A 425 -14.47 -10.52 16.36
CA ALA A 425 -15.51 -10.67 15.35
C ALA A 425 -16.79 -11.21 15.99
N LEU A 426 -16.70 -12.26 16.80
CA LEU A 426 -17.87 -12.84 17.45
C LEU A 426 -18.58 -11.85 18.40
N ILE A 427 -17.82 -11.05 19.16
CA ILE A 427 -18.40 -10.02 20.05
C ILE A 427 -19.13 -8.95 19.22
N ARG A 428 -18.50 -8.49 18.12
CA ARG A 428 -19.08 -7.51 17.20
C ARG A 428 -20.35 -8.04 16.54
N GLU A 429 -20.29 -9.22 15.92
CA GLU A 429 -21.42 -9.86 15.24
C GLU A 429 -22.59 -10.11 16.22
N CYS A 430 -22.33 -10.56 17.46
CA CYS A 430 -23.38 -10.68 18.47
C CYS A 430 -24.08 -9.35 18.79
N LYS A 431 -23.32 -8.26 18.81
CA LYS A 431 -23.86 -6.94 19.07
C LYS A 431 -24.62 -6.38 17.88
N GLU A 432 -24.11 -6.58 16.67
CA GLU A 432 -24.69 -6.10 15.42
C GLU A 432 -25.96 -6.87 15.06
N GLU A 433 -25.90 -8.20 14.97
CA GLU A 433 -27.03 -9.02 14.52
C GLU A 433 -28.15 -9.13 15.58
N LEU A 434 -27.77 -9.26 16.86
CA LEU A 434 -28.69 -9.60 17.95
C LEU A 434 -28.84 -8.49 19.01
N GLY A 435 -27.99 -7.45 19.00
CA GLY A 435 -27.99 -6.45 20.07
C GLY A 435 -27.45 -6.95 21.41
N ILE A 436 -26.84 -8.14 21.46
CA ILE A 436 -26.41 -8.80 22.70
C ILE A 436 -24.95 -8.45 22.99
N ASP A 437 -24.70 -7.79 24.11
CA ASP A 437 -23.33 -7.57 24.59
C ASP A 437 -22.76 -8.86 25.16
N ILE A 438 -21.65 -9.35 24.64
CA ILE A 438 -20.86 -10.44 25.24
C ILE A 438 -19.41 -9.99 25.45
N CYS A 439 -18.67 -10.70 26.29
CA CYS A 439 -17.25 -10.44 26.51
C CYS A 439 -16.45 -11.75 26.56
N ASP A 440 -15.13 -11.66 26.64
CA ASP A 440 -14.24 -12.83 26.51
C ASP A 440 -14.55 -13.97 27.50
N LYS A 441 -15.03 -13.65 28.70
CA LYS A 441 -15.40 -14.66 29.72
C LYS A 441 -16.62 -15.49 29.31
N ASP A 442 -17.47 -14.94 28.44
CA ASP A 442 -18.69 -15.58 27.96
C ASP A 442 -18.38 -16.53 26.78
N ILE A 443 -17.16 -16.49 26.22
CA ILE A 443 -16.79 -17.14 24.95
C ILE A 443 -15.77 -18.26 25.17
N LYS A 444 -16.15 -19.48 24.78
CA LYS A 444 -15.26 -20.64 24.73
C LYS A 444 -15.00 -21.06 23.29
N TYR A 445 -13.73 -21.08 22.88
CA TYR A 445 -13.33 -21.68 21.59
C TYR A 445 -13.55 -23.19 21.62
N LEU A 446 -14.08 -23.73 20.53
CA LEU A 446 -14.33 -25.17 20.39
C LEU A 446 -13.40 -25.80 19.36
N VAL A 447 -13.50 -25.37 18.10
CA VAL A 447 -12.83 -26.04 16.98
C VAL A 447 -12.72 -25.13 15.76
N GLY A 448 -11.71 -25.37 14.93
CA GLY A 448 -11.55 -24.77 13.61
C GLY A 448 -11.91 -25.77 12.51
N SER A 449 -12.51 -25.29 11.43
CA SER A 449 -12.81 -26.11 10.26
C SER A 449 -12.62 -25.33 8.96
N CYS A 450 -12.54 -26.04 7.83
CA CYS A 450 -12.50 -25.43 6.51
C CYS A 450 -13.78 -25.79 5.76
N SER A 451 -14.35 -24.85 5.03
CA SER A 451 -15.47 -25.11 4.12
C SER A 451 -15.28 -24.44 2.78
N LYS A 452 -15.66 -25.14 1.71
CA LYS A 452 -15.76 -24.62 0.35
C LYS A 452 -17.20 -24.75 -0.11
N THR A 453 -17.83 -23.65 -0.50
CA THR A 453 -19.19 -23.66 -1.05
C THR A 453 -19.28 -22.70 -2.21
N THR A 454 -19.84 -23.16 -3.33
CA THR A 454 -20.15 -22.31 -4.48
C THR A 454 -21.65 -22.32 -4.73
N LYS A 455 -22.29 -21.14 -4.68
CA LYS A 455 -23.70 -20.94 -5.03
C LYS A 455 -23.81 -19.74 -5.96
N GLY A 456 -24.15 -19.98 -7.23
CA GLY A 456 -24.20 -18.94 -8.27
C GLY A 456 -22.83 -18.31 -8.52
N LYS A 457 -22.73 -16.99 -8.41
CA LYS A 457 -21.47 -16.22 -8.58
C LYS A 457 -20.65 -16.08 -7.29
N ILE A 458 -21.09 -16.70 -6.19
CA ILE A 458 -20.44 -16.60 -4.88
C ILE A 458 -19.69 -17.90 -4.61
N THR A 459 -18.38 -17.80 -4.38
CA THR A 459 -17.53 -18.88 -3.89
C THR A 459 -16.98 -18.51 -2.51
N ASN A 460 -17.40 -19.28 -1.50
CA ASN A 460 -16.98 -19.13 -0.11
C ASN A 460 -15.92 -20.19 0.21
N ASN A 461 -14.66 -19.76 0.27
CA ASN A 461 -13.54 -20.54 0.78
C ASN A 461 -13.18 -19.99 2.16
N GLN A 462 -13.56 -20.72 3.21
CA GLN A 462 -13.56 -20.18 4.57
C GLN A 462 -12.78 -21.06 5.55
N PHE A 463 -11.99 -20.40 6.38
CA PHE A 463 -11.50 -20.93 7.66
C PHE A 463 -12.47 -20.49 8.74
N ASN A 464 -13.24 -21.43 9.28
CA ASN A 464 -14.28 -21.16 10.26
C ASN A 464 -13.80 -21.48 11.66
N GLU A 465 -14.03 -20.57 12.60
CA GLU A 465 -13.82 -20.79 14.03
C GLU A 465 -15.16 -20.94 14.74
N CYS A 466 -15.35 -22.07 15.41
CA CYS A 466 -16.55 -22.38 16.18
C CYS A 466 -16.35 -22.03 17.64
N TYR A 467 -17.33 -21.35 18.22
CA TYR A 467 -17.35 -20.98 19.62
C TYR A 467 -18.63 -21.44 20.32
N LEU A 468 -18.58 -21.48 21.65
CA LEU A 468 -19.73 -21.60 22.54
C LEU A 468 -19.85 -20.32 23.35
N ILE A 469 -21.04 -19.74 23.39
CA ILE A 469 -21.37 -18.61 24.23
C ILE A 469 -22.14 -19.13 25.46
N THR A 470 -21.55 -18.95 26.64
CA THR A 470 -22.16 -19.32 27.91
C THR A 470 -22.69 -18.08 28.60
N LYS A 471 -23.84 -17.59 28.14
CA LYS A 471 -24.54 -16.43 28.73
C LYS A 471 -26.04 -16.68 28.75
N ASN A 472 -26.68 -16.33 29.86
CA ASN A 472 -28.13 -16.32 29.94
C ASN A 472 -28.67 -15.15 29.11
N ILE A 473 -29.39 -15.45 28.04
CA ILE A 473 -29.96 -14.47 27.13
C ILE A 473 -31.47 -14.38 27.37
N ASP A 474 -31.92 -13.16 27.63
CA ASP A 474 -33.34 -12.82 27.70
C ASP A 474 -33.80 -12.34 26.33
N ILE A 475 -34.45 -13.23 25.57
CA ILE A 475 -34.92 -12.97 24.20
C ILE A 475 -35.81 -11.72 24.13
N SER A 476 -36.58 -11.41 25.18
CA SER A 476 -37.49 -10.25 25.20
C SER A 476 -36.77 -8.90 25.10
N LYS A 477 -35.47 -8.86 25.38
CA LYS A 477 -34.63 -7.65 25.37
C LYS A 477 -33.70 -7.56 24.16
N VAL A 478 -33.72 -8.58 23.31
CA VAL A 478 -32.88 -8.63 22.10
C VAL A 478 -33.44 -7.65 21.08
N LYS A 479 -32.55 -6.86 20.48
CA LYS A 479 -32.89 -5.97 19.38
C LYS A 479 -32.18 -6.48 18.13
N LEU A 480 -32.95 -7.14 17.27
CA LEU A 480 -32.46 -7.72 16.03
C LEU A 480 -32.15 -6.65 14.99
N GLN A 481 -31.12 -6.91 14.19
CA GLN A 481 -30.90 -6.21 12.93
C GLN A 481 -31.75 -6.88 11.84
N GLU A 482 -32.83 -6.22 11.41
CA GLU A 482 -33.83 -6.79 10.50
C GLU A 482 -33.27 -7.20 9.12
N GLU A 483 -32.19 -6.54 8.68
CA GLU A 483 -31.49 -6.90 7.43
C GLU A 483 -30.79 -8.26 7.51
N GLU A 484 -30.42 -8.70 8.72
CA GLU A 484 -29.67 -9.93 8.99
C GLU A 484 -30.57 -11.04 9.55
N VAL A 485 -31.36 -10.72 10.56
CA VAL A 485 -32.12 -11.68 11.38
C VAL A 485 -33.57 -11.25 11.49
N SER A 486 -34.48 -12.19 11.24
CA SER A 486 -35.94 -11.97 11.33
C SER A 486 -36.54 -12.46 12.64
N GLU A 487 -35.91 -13.45 13.28
CA GLU A 487 -36.44 -14.11 14.48
C GLU A 487 -35.29 -14.81 15.23
N ILE A 488 -35.39 -14.93 16.56
CA ILE A 488 -34.55 -15.83 17.35
C ILE A 488 -35.43 -16.69 18.25
N LYS A 489 -35.03 -17.94 18.47
CA LYS A 489 -35.81 -18.88 19.28
C LYS A 489 -34.91 -19.94 19.92
N PHE A 490 -35.20 -20.30 21.16
CA PHE A 490 -34.63 -21.50 21.78
C PHE A 490 -35.34 -22.75 21.27
N PHE A 491 -34.54 -23.73 20.85
CA PHE A 491 -34.98 -25.05 20.46
C PHE A 491 -34.43 -26.08 21.44
N THR A 492 -35.21 -27.09 21.78
CA THR A 492 -34.68 -28.21 22.58
C THR A 492 -33.69 -29.02 21.76
N LYS A 493 -32.84 -29.80 22.45
CA LYS A 493 -31.92 -30.76 21.81
C LYS A 493 -32.67 -31.69 20.86
N GLU A 494 -33.83 -32.20 21.25
CA GLU A 494 -34.65 -33.12 20.47
C GLU A 494 -35.20 -32.46 19.20
N GLU A 495 -35.71 -31.22 19.30
CA GLU A 495 -36.21 -30.47 18.13
C GLU A 495 -35.11 -30.24 17.09
N VAL A 496 -33.90 -29.88 17.53
CA VAL A 496 -32.76 -29.69 16.62
C VAL A 496 -32.34 -31.02 15.99
N LEU A 497 -32.27 -32.10 16.77
CA LEU A 497 -31.94 -33.44 16.27
C LEU A 497 -32.94 -33.94 15.23
N GLU A 498 -34.23 -33.77 15.49
CA GLU A 498 -35.29 -34.16 14.56
C GLU A 498 -35.15 -33.43 13.22
N ARG A 499 -34.92 -32.12 13.24
CA ARG A 499 -34.71 -31.31 12.03
C ARG A 499 -33.47 -31.73 11.25
N ILE A 500 -32.34 -31.97 11.93
CA ILE A 500 -31.11 -32.45 11.28
C ILE A 500 -31.34 -33.81 10.62
N ASN A 501 -31.96 -34.75 11.33
CA ASN A 501 -32.26 -36.10 10.82
C ASN A 501 -33.29 -36.07 9.67
N ASN A 502 -34.20 -35.10 9.68
CA ASN A 502 -35.15 -34.84 8.60
C ASN A 502 -34.55 -33.93 7.51
N ASN A 503 -33.32 -34.23 7.07
CA ASN A 503 -32.63 -33.52 6.00
C ASN A 503 -32.56 -31.99 6.20
N TYR A 504 -32.21 -31.56 7.42
CA TYR A 504 -32.09 -30.15 7.81
C TYR A 504 -33.39 -29.34 7.67
N ASP A 505 -34.55 -29.91 8.02
CA ASP A 505 -35.86 -29.27 7.86
C ASP A 505 -35.95 -27.89 8.56
N GLY A 506 -36.09 -26.85 7.75
CA GLY A 506 -36.12 -25.45 8.17
C GLY A 506 -34.77 -24.91 8.67
N LEU A 507 -33.70 -25.72 8.65
CA LEU A 507 -32.34 -25.33 9.00
C LEU A 507 -31.51 -24.99 7.75
N THR A 508 -30.40 -24.30 7.91
CA THR A 508 -29.40 -24.16 6.84
C THR A 508 -28.79 -25.54 6.51
N ASP A 509 -28.46 -25.79 5.24
CA ASP A 509 -27.80 -27.04 4.79
C ASP A 509 -26.30 -27.10 5.14
N LYS A 510 -25.85 -26.32 6.13
CA LYS A 510 -24.45 -26.22 6.58
C LYS A 510 -24.08 -27.42 7.46
N THR A 511 -23.75 -28.54 6.84
CA THR A 511 -23.49 -29.81 7.55
C THR A 511 -22.41 -29.71 8.63
N GLY A 512 -21.35 -28.92 8.41
CA GLY A 512 -20.24 -28.73 9.35
C GLY A 512 -20.68 -28.25 10.75
N PRO A 513 -21.23 -27.03 10.87
CA PRO A 513 -21.75 -26.51 12.13
C PRO A 513 -22.69 -27.47 12.87
N TRP A 514 -23.64 -28.10 12.17
CA TRP A 514 -24.59 -29.03 12.78
C TRP A 514 -23.90 -30.29 13.32
N ASN A 515 -22.98 -30.88 12.56
CA ASN A 515 -22.21 -32.05 13.03
C ASN A 515 -21.36 -31.73 14.27
N PHE A 516 -20.83 -30.51 14.37
CA PHE A 516 -20.13 -30.06 15.57
C PHE A 516 -21.08 -29.88 16.75
N LEU A 517 -22.26 -29.30 16.54
CA LEU A 517 -23.27 -29.17 17.58
C LEU A 517 -23.65 -30.54 18.17
N LEU A 518 -23.89 -31.54 17.33
CA LEU A 518 -24.19 -32.90 17.76
C LEU A 518 -23.12 -33.44 18.71
N LYS A 519 -21.84 -33.31 18.36
CA LYS A 519 -20.72 -33.75 19.21
C LYS A 519 -20.66 -33.00 20.54
N ILE A 520 -20.99 -31.71 20.57
CA ILE A 520 -21.04 -30.92 21.81
C ILE A 520 -22.16 -31.44 22.73
N LEU A 521 -23.31 -31.75 22.14
CA LEU A 521 -24.50 -32.22 22.86
C LEU A 521 -24.41 -33.70 23.27
N GLU A 522 -23.52 -34.50 22.69
CA GLU A 522 -23.21 -35.87 23.12
C GLU A 522 -22.26 -35.93 24.32
N GLN A 523 -21.43 -34.90 24.51
CA GLN A 523 -20.42 -34.83 25.58
C GLN A 523 -20.92 -34.16 26.87
N ARG A 524 -22.18 -33.72 26.90
CA ARG A 524 -22.86 -33.07 28.03
C ARG A 524 -24.16 -33.80 28.31
#